data_AF-A0A663LKJ8-F1
#
_entry.id   AF-A0A663LKJ8-F1
#
_cell.length_a   1.000
_cell.length_b   1.000
_cell.length_c   1.000
_cell.angle_alpha   90.00
_cell.angle_beta   90.00
_cell.angle_gamma   90.00
#
_symmetry.space_group_name_H-M   'P 1'
#
loop_
_entity.id
_entity.type
_entity.pdbx_description
1 polymer ?
#
loop_
_entity_poly.entity_id
_entity_poly.type
_entity_poly.pdbx_seq_one_letter_code
_entity_poly.pdbx_strand_id
1 'polypeptide(L)'
;MANMRAEITEKKLKAEILQLEKEVADIVHPFYLGKKCEILQDMNRHLEAVLKEKKALRKRLVMSRCQETLPIDAAFHRYIVELLNEAVTFIEKLESHLQTVRTMPQIPNIMKNMDTALTKTELLVMDLEELADQILKWGEWQKEVYSDSICNTAGFDFGLSLT
;
A
#
# COMPACT_ATOMS: atom_id res chain seq x y z
N MET A 1 2.20 85.95 63.74
CA MET A 1 3.07 85.47 62.64
C MET A 1 3.52 84.01 62.79
N ALA A 2 3.85 83.51 63.98
CA ALA A 2 4.23 82.10 64.17
C ALA A 2 3.05 81.12 63.90
N ASN A 3 1.84 81.46 64.37
CA ASN A 3 0.64 80.61 64.21
C ASN A 3 0.26 80.37 62.73
N MET A 4 0.27 81.41 61.90
CA MET A 4 0.00 81.28 60.46
C MET A 4 1.04 80.41 59.73
N ARG A 5 2.31 80.44 60.14
CA ARG A 5 3.36 79.60 59.53
C ARG A 5 3.20 78.13 59.90
N ALA A 6 2.78 77.84 61.14
CA ALA A 6 2.48 76.49 61.56
C ALA A 6 1.31 75.89 60.75
N GLU A 7 0.23 76.66 60.56
CA GLU A 7 -0.93 76.24 59.79
C GLU A 7 -0.59 75.97 58.31
N ILE A 8 0.22 76.81 57.67
CA ILE A 8 0.68 76.59 56.28
C ILE A 8 1.48 75.28 56.18
N THR A 9 2.36 75.01 57.15
CA THR A 9 3.18 73.81 57.17
C THR A 9 2.31 72.56 57.35
N GLU A 10 1.32 72.62 58.24
CA GLU A 10 0.35 71.55 58.46
C GLU A 10 -0.46 71.25 57.18
N LYS A 11 -0.98 72.27 56.50
CA LYS A 11 -1.72 72.10 55.24
C LYS A 11 -0.84 71.50 54.14
N LYS A 12 0.43 71.90 54.08
CA LYS A 12 1.40 71.36 53.12
C LYS A 12 1.65 69.86 53.38
N LEU A 13 1.91 69.48 54.63
CA LEU A 13 2.10 68.07 55.00
C LEU A 13 0.85 67.23 54.68
N LYS A 14 -0.34 67.75 54.96
CA LYS A 14 -1.59 67.06 54.63
C LYS A 14 -1.76 66.87 53.11
N ALA A 15 -1.36 67.84 52.31
CA ALA A 15 -1.37 67.72 50.86
C ALA A 15 -0.37 66.66 50.36
N GLU A 16 0.84 66.60 50.95
CA GLU A 16 1.84 65.57 50.64
C GLU A 16 1.33 64.16 50.99
N ILE A 17 0.67 63.98 52.14
CA ILE A 17 0.07 62.69 52.53
C ILE A 17 -0.99 62.25 51.50
N LEU A 18 -1.92 63.14 51.13
CA LEU A 18 -2.96 62.82 50.15
C LEU A 18 -2.38 62.50 48.76
N GLN A 19 -1.28 63.17 48.39
CA GLN A 19 -0.58 62.88 47.14
C GLN A 19 0.06 61.50 47.17
N LEU A 20 0.73 61.13 48.28
CA LEU A 20 1.30 59.80 48.46
C LEU A 20 0.22 58.71 48.46
N GLU A 21 -0.92 58.94 49.12
CA GLU A 21 -2.06 58.01 49.10
C GLU A 21 -2.58 57.78 47.69
N LYS A 22 -2.63 58.83 46.87
CA LYS A 22 -3.05 58.75 45.46
C LYS A 22 -2.03 57.98 44.61
N GLU A 23 -0.73 58.20 44.82
CA GLU A 23 0.34 57.52 44.08
C GLU A 23 0.42 56.03 44.39
N VAL A 24 0.09 55.66 45.63
CA VAL A 24 0.16 54.27 46.13
C VAL A 24 -1.19 53.54 46.06
N ALA A 25 -2.27 54.24 45.66
CA ALA A 25 -3.63 53.71 45.63
C ALA A 25 -3.74 52.43 44.78
N ASP A 26 -2.98 52.30 43.70
CA ASP A 26 -3.06 51.18 42.78
C ASP A 26 -2.55 49.84 43.39
N ILE A 27 -1.79 49.90 44.48
CA ILE A 27 -1.24 48.75 45.20
C ILE A 27 -1.74 48.62 46.64
N VAL A 28 -2.33 49.65 47.24
CA VAL A 28 -2.85 49.61 48.62
C VAL A 28 -4.37 49.64 48.66
N HIS A 29 -5.03 50.30 47.72
CA HIS A 29 -6.48 50.47 47.80
C HIS A 29 -7.23 49.22 47.30
N PRO A 30 -8.17 48.66 48.10
CA PRO A 30 -8.87 47.41 47.78
C PRO A 30 -9.56 47.39 46.42
N PHE A 31 -10.09 48.53 45.97
CA PHE A 31 -10.73 48.65 44.64
C PHE A 31 -9.76 48.33 43.49
N TYR A 32 -8.58 48.96 43.46
CA TYR A 32 -7.61 48.77 42.37
C TYR A 32 -6.97 47.39 42.45
N LEU A 33 -6.71 46.90 43.67
CA LEU A 33 -6.25 45.53 43.91
C LEU A 33 -7.26 44.49 43.43
N GLY A 34 -8.55 44.66 43.76
CA GLY A 34 -9.62 43.78 43.31
C GLY A 34 -9.69 43.69 41.78
N LYS A 35 -9.62 44.84 41.10
CA LYS A 35 -9.59 44.89 39.63
C LYS A 35 -8.37 44.19 39.04
N LYS A 36 -7.18 44.35 39.62
CA LYS A 36 -5.96 43.65 39.19
C LYS A 36 -6.10 42.13 39.41
N CYS A 37 -6.66 41.71 40.55
CA CYS A 37 -6.93 40.30 40.85
C CYS A 37 -7.91 39.67 39.87
N GLU A 38 -8.99 40.37 39.51
CA GLU A 38 -9.96 39.89 38.50
C GLU A 38 -9.29 39.64 37.15
N ILE A 39 -8.48 40.59 36.66
CA ILE A 39 -7.75 40.45 35.40
C ILE A 39 -6.80 39.24 35.44
N LEU A 40 -6.06 39.05 36.54
CA LEU A 40 -5.17 37.90 36.70
C LEU A 40 -5.92 36.58 36.78
N GLN A 41 -7.06 36.54 37.46
CA GLN A 41 -7.91 35.36 37.53
C GLN A 41 -8.49 35.00 36.16
N ASP A 42 -8.92 36.00 35.39
CA ASP A 42 -9.42 35.80 34.04
C ASP A 42 -8.33 35.24 33.11
N MET A 43 -7.13 35.82 33.15
CA MET A 43 -5.97 35.30 32.43
C MET A 43 -5.65 33.84 32.81
N ASN A 44 -5.68 33.51 34.10
CA ASN A 44 -5.47 32.14 34.56
C ASN A 44 -6.52 31.16 34.01
N ARG A 45 -7.80 31.54 34.02
CA ARG A 45 -8.88 30.72 33.42
C ARG A 45 -8.64 30.48 31.94
N HIS A 46 -8.22 31.51 31.21
CA HIS A 46 -7.87 31.37 29.79
C HIS A 46 -6.68 30.41 29.58
N LEU A 47 -5.62 30.53 30.38
CA LEU A 47 -4.46 29.63 30.29
C LEU A 47 -4.84 28.17 30.61
N GLU A 48 -5.68 27.94 31.62
CA GLU A 48 -6.20 26.61 31.94
C GLU A 48 -7.01 26.01 30.79
N ALA A 49 -7.87 26.80 30.14
CA ALA A 49 -8.64 26.37 28.98
C ALA A 49 -7.72 25.98 27.81
N VAL A 50 -6.71 26.79 27.50
CA VAL A 50 -5.73 26.50 26.45
C VAL A 50 -4.96 25.21 26.75
N LEU A 51 -4.54 25.00 28.00
CA LEU A 51 -3.85 23.78 28.41
C LEU A 51 -4.74 22.54 28.28
N LYS A 52 -6.03 22.65 28.60
CA LYS A 52 -7.00 21.57 28.44
C LYS A 52 -7.18 21.19 26.96
N GLU A 53 -7.33 22.16 26.08
CA GLU A 53 -7.45 21.93 24.63
C GLU A 53 -6.17 21.33 24.04
N LYS A 54 -4.99 21.82 24.44
CA LYS A 54 -3.70 21.24 24.02
C LYS A 54 -3.60 19.76 24.40
N LYS A 55 -3.99 19.40 25.63
CA LYS A 55 -4.02 17.99 26.08
C LYS A 55 -5.02 17.16 25.28
N ALA A 56 -6.23 17.69 25.03
CA ALA A 56 -7.25 17.00 24.23
C ALA A 56 -6.79 16.77 22.77
N LEU A 57 -6.16 17.77 22.16
CA LEU A 57 -5.59 17.69 20.82
C LEU A 57 -4.49 16.63 20.75
N ARG A 58 -3.55 16.62 21.71
CA ARG A 58 -2.50 15.59 21.79
C ARG A 58 -3.12 14.19 21.87
N LYS A 59 -4.15 14.00 22.70
CA LYS A 59 -4.85 12.70 22.80
C LYS A 59 -5.50 12.31 21.47
N ARG A 60 -6.15 13.25 20.77
CA ARG A 60 -6.76 13.01 19.44
C ARG A 60 -5.74 12.70 18.35
N LEU A 61 -4.57 13.34 18.37
CA LEU A 61 -3.50 13.07 17.41
C LEU A 61 -2.83 11.71 17.65
N VAL A 62 -2.75 11.29 18.92
CA VAL A 62 -2.23 9.97 19.31
C VAL A 62 -3.27 8.86 19.06
N MET A 63 -4.56 9.14 19.28
CA MET A 63 -5.66 8.25 18.90
C MET A 63 -5.91 8.36 17.40
N SER A 64 -5.01 7.77 16.60
CA SER A 64 -5.30 7.48 15.19
C SER A 64 -6.59 6.68 15.09
N ARG A 65 -7.42 6.98 14.08
CA ARG A 65 -8.78 6.45 13.86
C ARG A 65 -8.91 4.93 13.66
N CYS A 66 -7.85 4.16 13.92
CA CYS A 66 -7.84 2.70 13.85
C CYS A 66 -7.47 2.16 15.23
N GLN A 67 -8.42 1.48 15.88
CA GLN A 67 -8.31 0.89 17.22
C GLN A 67 -7.29 -0.26 17.34
N GLU A 68 -6.35 -0.43 16.40
CA GLU A 68 -5.50 -1.63 16.31
C GLU A 68 -3.99 -1.34 16.29
N THR A 69 -3.55 -0.09 16.30
CA THR A 69 -2.12 0.23 16.29
C THR A 69 -1.69 0.91 17.59
N LEU A 70 -0.53 0.48 18.10
CA LEU A 70 0.14 1.10 19.24
C LEU A 70 0.19 2.62 19.01
N PRO A 71 -0.10 3.47 20.01
CA PRO A 71 0.02 4.92 19.85
C PRO A 71 1.46 5.31 19.50
N ILE A 72 1.69 5.66 18.24
CA ILE A 72 2.99 6.14 17.74
C ILE A 72 3.00 7.66 17.83
N ASP A 73 4.07 8.23 18.39
CA ASP A 73 4.27 9.69 18.38
C ASP A 73 4.30 10.22 16.94
N ALA A 74 3.64 11.35 16.68
CA ALA A 74 3.56 11.98 15.37
C ALA A 74 4.95 12.25 14.75
N ALA A 75 5.97 12.47 15.58
CA ALA A 75 7.36 12.62 15.12
C ALA A 75 7.91 11.38 14.39
N PHE A 76 7.35 10.19 14.66
CA PHE A 76 7.81 8.92 14.09
C PHE A 76 6.95 8.39 12.95
N HIS A 77 5.83 9.04 12.62
CA HIS A 77 4.90 8.55 11.59
C HIS A 77 5.57 8.39 10.23
N ARG A 78 6.39 9.36 9.80
CA ARG A 78 7.09 9.29 8.50
C ARG A 78 8.00 8.06 8.43
N TYR A 79 8.82 7.84 9.46
CA TYR A 79 9.78 6.74 9.50
C TYR A 79 9.08 5.38 9.54
N ILE A 80 7.96 5.26 10.26
CA ILE A 80 7.20 4.01 10.31
C ILE A 80 6.52 3.72 8.98
N VAL A 81 6.00 4.72 8.27
CA VAL A 81 5.44 4.53 6.93
C VAL A 81 6.52 4.04 5.95
N GLU A 82 7.71 4.66 5.97
CA GLU A 82 8.85 4.22 5.15
C GLU A 82 9.25 2.77 5.50
N LEU A 83 9.39 2.44 6.78
CA LEU A 83 9.73 1.09 7.23
C LEU A 83 8.68 0.05 6.84
N LEU A 84 7.39 0.36 6.99
CA LEU A 84 6.31 -0.54 6.61
C LEU A 84 6.29 -0.78 5.09
N ASN A 85 6.57 0.26 4.30
CA ASN A 85 6.69 0.11 2.85
C ASN A 85 7.84 -0.85 2.48
N GLU A 86 9.02 -0.67 3.09
CA GLU A 86 10.16 -1.58 2.88
C GLU A 86 9.87 -3.01 3.38
N ALA A 87 9.14 -3.16 4.48
CA ALA A 87 8.75 -4.47 4.99
C ALA A 87 7.81 -5.21 4.03
N VAL A 88 6.84 -4.50 3.44
CA VAL A 88 5.92 -5.07 2.45
C VAL A 88 6.67 -5.51 1.20
N THR A 89 7.53 -4.64 0.63
CA THR A 89 8.30 -4.98 -0.58
C THR A 89 9.24 -6.16 -0.33
N PHE A 90 9.85 -6.24 0.87
CA PHE A 90 10.66 -7.37 1.27
C PHE A 90 9.84 -8.67 1.35
N ILE A 91 8.67 -8.64 1.99
CA ILE A 91 7.79 -9.81 2.11
C ILE A 91 7.35 -10.31 0.73
N GLU A 92 6.93 -9.41 -0.16
CA GLU A 92 6.53 -9.76 -1.54
C GLU A 92 7.67 -10.45 -2.30
N LYS A 93 8.89 -9.92 -2.19
CA LYS A 93 10.07 -10.49 -2.85
C LYS A 93 10.45 -11.85 -2.26
N LEU A 94 10.35 -11.99 -0.94
CA LEU A 94 10.62 -13.24 -0.24
C LEU A 94 9.61 -14.33 -0.66
N GLU A 95 8.32 -14.01 -0.72
CA GLU A 95 7.28 -14.95 -1.14
C GLU A 95 7.50 -15.43 -2.58
N SER A 96 7.86 -14.53 -3.50
CA SER A 96 8.22 -14.88 -4.88
C SER A 96 9.40 -15.87 -4.96
N HIS A 97 10.44 -15.63 -4.16
CA HIS A 97 11.58 -16.54 -4.09
C HIS A 97 11.19 -17.90 -3.50
N LEU A 98 10.39 -17.92 -2.42
CA LEU A 98 9.90 -19.17 -1.82
C LEU A 98 9.04 -19.97 -2.79
N GLN A 99 8.20 -19.30 -3.58
CA GLN A 99 7.39 -19.96 -4.59
C GLN A 99 8.26 -20.61 -5.67
N THR A 100 9.33 -19.94 -6.10
CA THR A 100 10.31 -20.49 -7.06
C THR A 100 11.00 -21.74 -6.49
N VAL A 101 11.40 -21.71 -5.22
CA VAL A 101 12.00 -22.87 -4.54
C VAL A 101 11.00 -24.02 -4.39
N ARG A 102 9.71 -23.74 -4.17
CA ARG A 102 8.66 -24.77 -4.06
C ARG A 102 8.32 -25.44 -5.39
N THR A 103 8.42 -24.74 -6.53
CA THR A 103 8.13 -25.31 -7.84
C THR A 103 9.31 -26.11 -8.40
N MET A 104 10.54 -25.80 -7.99
CA MET A 104 11.76 -26.45 -8.47
C MET A 104 11.76 -27.99 -8.33
N PRO A 105 11.28 -28.61 -7.24
CA PRO A 105 11.17 -30.07 -7.11
C PRO A 105 10.13 -30.71 -8.06
N GLN A 106 9.20 -29.94 -8.63
CA GLN A 106 8.20 -30.45 -9.57
C GLN A 106 8.73 -30.55 -11.01
N ILE A 107 9.80 -29.82 -11.33
CA ILE A 107 10.42 -29.77 -12.66
C ILE A 107 10.80 -31.17 -13.17
N PRO A 108 11.45 -32.06 -12.39
CA PRO A 108 11.80 -33.40 -12.86
C PRO A 108 10.57 -34.25 -13.24
N ASN A 109 9.47 -34.11 -12.50
CA ASN A 109 8.24 -34.86 -12.78
C ASN A 109 7.57 -34.34 -14.06
N ILE A 110 7.55 -33.01 -14.26
CA ILE A 110 7.08 -32.39 -15.50
C ILE A 110 7.92 -32.86 -16.69
N MET A 111 9.25 -32.89 -16.53
CA MET A 111 10.18 -33.34 -17.57
C MET A 111 9.95 -34.81 -17.94
N LYS A 112 9.76 -35.69 -16.95
CA LYS A 112 9.41 -37.11 -17.18
C LYS A 112 8.10 -37.28 -17.95
N ASN A 113 7.09 -36.46 -17.64
CA ASN A 113 5.82 -36.49 -18.37
C ASN A 113 5.99 -36.01 -19.83
N MET A 114 6.84 -35.00 -20.05
CA MET A 114 7.20 -34.55 -21.40
C MET A 114 7.95 -35.62 -22.18
N ASP A 115 8.95 -36.30 -21.59
CA ASP A 115 9.65 -37.41 -22.22
C ASP A 115 8.67 -38.54 -22.60
N THR A 116 7.73 -38.85 -21.71
CA THR A 116 6.68 -39.85 -21.98
C THR A 116 5.76 -39.42 -23.12
N ALA A 117 5.39 -38.14 -23.20
CA ALA A 117 4.60 -37.63 -24.30
C ALA A 117 5.37 -37.68 -25.62
N LEU A 118 6.65 -37.31 -25.60
CA LEU A 118 7.54 -37.34 -26.76
C LEU A 118 7.66 -38.76 -27.33
N THR A 119 8.00 -39.74 -26.50
CA THR A 119 8.10 -41.16 -26.93
C THR A 119 6.81 -41.70 -27.54
N LYS A 120 5.64 -41.32 -27.00
CA LYS A 120 4.34 -41.68 -27.59
C LYS A 120 4.13 -41.02 -28.95
N THR A 121 4.51 -39.76 -29.10
CA THR A 121 4.42 -39.05 -30.38
C THR A 121 5.36 -39.67 -31.41
N GLU A 122 6.59 -40.03 -31.03
CA GLU A 122 7.55 -40.72 -31.89
C GLU A 122 6.98 -42.06 -32.40
N LEU A 123 6.37 -42.86 -31.52
CA LEU A 123 5.72 -44.12 -31.92
C LEU A 123 4.58 -43.88 -32.92
N LEU A 124 3.71 -42.90 -32.66
CA LEU A 124 2.62 -42.56 -33.58
C LEU A 124 3.12 -42.07 -34.95
N VAL A 125 4.26 -41.37 -34.99
CA VAL A 125 4.89 -40.96 -36.25
C VAL A 125 5.37 -42.19 -37.02
N MET A 126 6.02 -43.14 -36.35
CA MET A 126 6.44 -44.40 -36.99
C MET A 126 5.25 -45.20 -37.55
N ASP A 127 4.16 -45.34 -36.78
CA ASP A 127 2.95 -46.03 -37.24
C ASP A 127 2.33 -45.33 -38.46
N LEU A 128 2.38 -44.00 -38.50
CA LEU A 128 1.85 -43.20 -39.59
C LEU A 128 2.72 -43.30 -40.85
N GLU A 129 4.05 -43.36 -40.70
CA GLU A 129 4.98 -43.65 -41.79
C GLU A 129 4.73 -45.04 -42.37
N GLU A 130 4.55 -46.07 -41.53
CA GLU A 130 4.23 -47.42 -42.00
C GLU A 130 2.89 -47.47 -42.76
N LEU A 131 1.86 -46.81 -42.23
CA LEU A 131 0.55 -46.73 -42.88
C LEU A 131 0.66 -46.02 -44.24
N ALA A 132 1.43 -44.95 -44.32
CA ALA A 132 1.67 -44.23 -45.57
C ALA A 132 2.35 -45.11 -46.62
N ASP A 133 3.36 -45.90 -46.22
CA ASP A 133 4.02 -46.87 -47.09
C ASP A 133 3.07 -47.97 -47.59
N GLN A 134 2.19 -48.47 -46.71
CA GLN A 134 1.16 -49.44 -47.10
C GLN A 134 0.19 -48.86 -48.13
N ILE A 135 -0.26 -47.61 -47.94
CA ILE A 135 -1.13 -46.92 -48.89
C ILE A 135 -0.46 -46.74 -50.25
N LEU A 136 0.82 -46.37 -50.27
CA LEU A 136 1.59 -46.22 -51.51
C LEU A 136 1.70 -47.56 -52.26
N LYS A 137 2.08 -48.64 -51.58
CA LYS A 137 2.14 -50.00 -52.15
C LYS A 137 0.79 -50.45 -52.70
N TRP A 138 -0.30 -50.18 -51.97
CA TRP A 138 -1.66 -50.47 -52.44
C TRP A 138 -2.02 -49.68 -53.70
N GLY A 139 -1.63 -48.40 -53.78
CA GLY A 139 -1.84 -47.56 -54.96
C GLY A 139 -1.03 -48.03 -56.18
N GLU A 140 0.17 -48.55 -55.98
CA GLU A 140 0.99 -49.17 -57.03
C GLU A 140 0.37 -50.47 -57.53
N TRP A 141 -0.02 -51.37 -56.63
CA TRP A 141 -0.70 -52.62 -56.96
C TRP A 141 -1.99 -52.37 -57.76
N GLN A 142 -2.80 -51.39 -57.37
CA GLN A 142 -4.01 -51.02 -58.12
C GLN A 142 -3.70 -50.55 -59.54
N LYS A 143 -2.62 -49.79 -59.76
CA LYS A 143 -2.21 -49.36 -61.10
C LYS A 143 -1.74 -50.53 -61.96
N GLU A 144 -1.02 -51.49 -61.38
CA GLU A 144 -0.55 -52.69 -62.06
C GLU A 144 -1.73 -53.57 -62.51
N VAL A 145 -2.68 -53.87 -61.60
CA VAL A 145 -3.90 -54.64 -61.92
C VAL A 145 -4.76 -53.96 -63.00
N TYR A 146 -4.88 -52.63 -62.97
CA TYR A 146 -5.58 -51.89 -64.03
C TYR A 146 -4.85 -51.95 -65.37
N SER A 147 -3.52 -51.90 -65.36
CA SER A 147 -2.71 -51.99 -66.58
C SER A 147 -2.82 -53.40 -67.21
N ASP A 148 -2.77 -54.44 -66.37
CA ASP A 148 -2.96 -55.84 -66.79
C ASP A 148 -4.38 -56.11 -67.30
N SER A 149 -5.39 -55.51 -66.67
CA SER A 149 -6.78 -55.54 -67.14
C SER A 149 -6.93 -54.94 -68.55
N ILE A 150 -6.29 -53.80 -68.82
CA ILE A 150 -6.31 -53.15 -70.14
C ILE A 150 -5.56 -54.00 -71.17
N CYS A 151 -4.40 -54.58 -70.83
CA CYS A 151 -3.66 -55.49 -71.71
C CYS A 151 -4.43 -56.77 -72.03
N ASN A 152 -5.16 -57.34 -71.07
CA ASN A 152 -6.01 -58.50 -71.31
C ASN A 152 -7.24 -58.18 -72.18
N THR A 153 -7.75 -56.94 -72.12
CA THR A 153 -8.88 -56.51 -72.96
C THR A 153 -8.45 -56.21 -74.40
N ALA A 154 -7.21 -55.74 -74.61
CA ALA A 154 -6.62 -55.58 -75.95
C ALA A 154 -6.35 -56.92 -76.66
N GLY A 155 -6.33 -58.05 -75.94
CA GLY A 155 -6.28 -59.40 -76.51
C GLY A 155 -7.65 -59.97 -76.92
N PHE A 156 -8.75 -59.31 -76.53
CA PHE A 156 -10.12 -59.69 -76.89
C PHE A 156 -10.75 -58.69 -77.87
N ASP A 157 -9.95 -58.17 -78.82
CA ASP A 157 -10.49 -57.59 -80.04
C ASP A 157 -10.96 -58.74 -80.94
N PHE A 158 -12.14 -59.29 -80.65
CA PHE A 158 -12.85 -60.19 -81.55
C PHE A 158 -13.22 -59.39 -82.80
N GLY A 159 -12.34 -59.45 -83.79
CA GLY A 159 -12.60 -58.98 -85.14
C GLY A 159 -13.79 -59.73 -85.74
N LEU A 160 -15.00 -59.19 -85.54
CA LEU A 160 -16.16 -59.51 -86.35
C LEU A 160 -16.05 -58.76 -87.67
N SER A 161 -15.36 -59.36 -88.65
CA SER A 161 -15.58 -59.06 -90.06
C SER A 161 -16.58 -60.09 -90.60
N LEU A 162 -17.80 -59.64 -90.82
CA LEU A 162 -18.86 -60.39 -91.48
C LEU A 162 -18.77 -60.13 -92.99
N THR A 163 -18.13 -61.03 -93.74
CA THR A 163 -18.40 -61.37 -95.16
C THR A 163 -17.61 -62.61 -95.54
#